data_AF-A0A8J5Z880-F1
#
_entry.id   AF-A0A8J5Z880-F1
#
_cell.length_a   1.000
_cell.length_b   1.000
_cell.length_c   1.000
_cell.angle_alpha   90.00
_cell.angle_beta   90.00
_cell.angle_gamma   90.00
#
_symmetry.space_group_name_H-M   'P 1'
#
loop_
_entity.id
_entity.type
_entity.pdbx_description
1 polymer ?
#
loop_
_entity_poly.entity_id
_entity_poly.type
_entity_poly.pdbx_seq_one_letter_code
_entity_poly.pdbx_strand_id
1 'polypeptide(L)'
;MVKGGQNLPANLERHCLSPDGSLISKSAYYDLQLAREEMSRERLRYLEAMAIYCEAIAMVEEYQQAVSVANLGGIRDTQGEGHETLGTPSTS
;
A
#
# COMPACT_ATOMS: atom_id res chain seq x y z
N MET A 1 8.42 -46.89 -11.01
CA MET A 1 8.89 -46.39 -12.32
C MET A 1 7.77 -46.56 -13.34
N VAL A 2 6.87 -45.58 -13.46
CA VAL A 2 5.79 -45.62 -14.46
C VAL A 2 6.35 -45.09 -15.77
N LYS A 3 6.63 -45.98 -16.72
CA LYS A 3 6.88 -45.64 -18.13
C LYS A 3 5.55 -45.21 -18.73
N GLY A 4 5.32 -43.89 -18.80
CA GLY A 4 4.11 -43.29 -19.40
C GLY A 4 4.43 -42.27 -20.50
N GLY A 5 5.59 -42.36 -21.15
CA GLY A 5 6.08 -41.38 -22.12
C GLY A 5 6.56 -42.01 -23.42
N GLN A 6 5.89 -43.06 -23.90
CA GLN A 6 6.23 -43.65 -25.20
C GLN A 6 5.13 -43.30 -26.20
N ASN A 7 5.53 -42.46 -27.16
CA ASN A 7 4.91 -42.22 -28.47
C ASN A 7 3.93 -41.04 -28.61
N LEU A 8 4.18 -39.90 -27.96
CA LEU A 8 3.70 -38.65 -28.55
C LEU A 8 4.55 -38.38 -29.82
N PRO A 9 3.94 -38.07 -30.98
CA PRO A 9 4.72 -37.78 -32.17
C PRO A 9 5.66 -36.61 -31.88
N ALA A 10 6.97 -36.78 -32.10
CA ALA A 10 8.01 -35.78 -31.79
C ALA A 10 7.78 -34.39 -32.42
N ASN A 11 6.89 -34.31 -33.42
CA ASN A 11 6.45 -33.06 -34.03
C ASN A 11 5.45 -32.29 -33.13
N LEU A 12 4.57 -33.00 -32.42
CA LEU A 12 3.55 -32.42 -31.55
C LEU A 12 4.17 -31.79 -30.30
N GLU A 13 5.14 -32.48 -29.68
CA GLU A 13 5.91 -31.97 -28.54
C GLU A 13 6.70 -30.71 -28.91
N ARG A 14 7.32 -30.67 -30.10
CA ARG A 14 8.12 -29.52 -30.54
C ARG A 14 7.30 -28.31 -30.98
N HIS A 15 6.17 -28.52 -31.64
CA HIS A 15 5.44 -27.45 -32.31
C HIS A 15 4.11 -27.07 -31.66
N CYS A 16 3.51 -27.95 -30.87
CA CYS A 16 2.14 -27.75 -30.39
C CYS A 16 2.04 -27.67 -28.86
N LEU A 17 2.93 -28.33 -28.12
CA LEU A 17 2.86 -28.37 -26.66
C LEU A 17 3.72 -27.30 -25.98
N SER A 18 3.32 -26.97 -24.76
CA SER A 18 4.03 -26.06 -23.88
C SER A 18 5.43 -26.57 -23.51
N PRO A 19 6.44 -25.69 -23.34
CA PRO A 19 7.80 -26.08 -22.96
C PRO A 19 7.92 -26.66 -21.55
N ASP A 20 6.92 -26.42 -20.68
CA ASP A 20 6.89 -26.87 -19.29
C ASP A 20 6.39 -28.32 -19.12
N GLY A 21 6.12 -29.02 -20.23
CA GLY A 21 5.60 -30.39 -20.22
C GLY A 21 4.12 -30.49 -19.86
N SER A 22 3.42 -29.37 -19.72
CA SER A 22 1.97 -29.38 -19.55
C SER A 22 1.26 -29.71 -20.88
N LEU A 23 0.06 -30.29 -20.77
CA LEU A 23 -0.77 -30.66 -21.93
C LEU A 23 -1.57 -29.46 -22.50
N ILE A 24 -1.05 -28.24 -22.34
CA ILE A 24 -1.65 -27.03 -22.94
C ILE A 24 -0.93 -26.69 -24.24
N SER A 25 -1.62 -25.96 -25.12
CA SER A 25 -0.98 -25.51 -26.35
C SER A 25 0.13 -24.51 -26.06
N LYS A 26 1.17 -24.51 -26.89
CA LYS A 26 2.29 -23.56 -26.79
C LYS A 26 1.83 -22.10 -26.80
N SER A 27 0.79 -21.76 -27.57
CA SER A 27 0.21 -20.41 -27.59
C SER A 27 -0.45 -20.07 -26.25
N ALA A 28 -1.30 -20.95 -25.72
CA ALA A 28 -1.99 -20.74 -24.45
C ALA A 28 -1.00 -20.58 -23.29
N TYR A 29 0.14 -21.30 -23.32
CA TYR A 29 1.22 -21.11 -22.37
C TYR A 29 1.79 -19.69 -22.39
N TYR A 30 2.16 -19.18 -23.58
CA TYR A 30 2.73 -17.84 -23.69
C TYR A 30 1.71 -16.74 -23.37
N ASP A 31 0.46 -16.89 -23.79
CA ASP A 31 -0.61 -15.94 -23.47
C ASP A 31 -0.84 -15.86 -21.95
N LEU A 32 -0.84 -17.01 -21.26
CA LEU A 32 -0.95 -17.06 -19.81
C LEU A 32 0.25 -16.42 -19.11
N GLN A 33 1.46 -16.67 -19.59
CA GLN A 33 2.68 -16.07 -19.05
C GLN A 33 2.66 -14.56 -19.20
N LEU A 34 2.28 -14.05 -20.36
CA LEU A 34 2.13 -12.62 -20.59
C LEU A 34 1.08 -12.01 -19.65
N ALA A 35 -0.12 -12.60 -19.56
CA ALA A 35 -1.16 -12.13 -18.66
C ALA A 35 -0.71 -12.10 -17.20
N ARG A 36 0.08 -13.09 -16.78
CA ARG A 36 0.66 -13.16 -15.43
C ARG A 36 1.68 -12.04 -15.19
N GLU A 37 2.54 -11.77 -16.15
CA GLU A 37 3.51 -10.67 -16.09
C GLU A 37 2.78 -9.32 -15.99
N GLU A 38 1.77 -9.10 -16.83
CA GLU A 38 0.96 -7.88 -16.81
C GLU A 38 0.23 -7.67 -15.49
N MET A 39 -0.40 -8.73 -14.95
CA MET A 39 -1.07 -8.68 -13.66
C MET A 39 -0.08 -8.39 -12.52
N SER A 40 1.10 -9.00 -12.55
CA SER A 40 2.12 -8.79 -11.54
C SER A 40 2.67 -7.37 -11.55
N ARG A 41 2.84 -6.79 -12.75
CA ARG A 41 3.28 -5.42 -12.96
C ARG A 41 2.25 -4.42 -12.45
N GLU A 42 0.98 -4.63 -12.76
CA GLU A 42 -0.09 -3.74 -12.30
C GLU A 42 -0.30 -3.85 -10.79
N ARG A 43 -0.20 -5.05 -10.22
CA ARG A 43 -0.22 -5.24 -8.77
C ARG A 43 0.89 -4.48 -8.06
N LEU A 44 2.11 -4.46 -8.62
CA LEU A 44 3.22 -3.70 -8.04
C LEU A 44 2.92 -2.20 -8.01
N ARG A 45 2.46 -1.63 -9.13
CA ARG A 45 2.06 -0.21 -9.22
C ARG A 45 0.96 0.15 -8.23
N TYR A 46 -0.04 -0.72 -8.06
CA TYR A 46 -1.09 -0.52 -7.06
C TYR A 46 -0.52 -0.47 -5.64
N LEU A 47 0.41 -1.36 -5.29
CA LEU A 47 1.04 -1.36 -3.97
C LEU A 47 1.90 -0.11 -3.74
N GLU A 48 2.63 0.35 -4.75
CA GLU A 48 3.38 1.61 -4.70
C GLU A 48 2.45 2.80 -4.47
N ALA A 49 1.34 2.88 -5.21
CA ALA A 49 0.34 3.92 -5.01
C ALA A 49 -0.29 3.87 -3.61
N MET A 50 -0.60 2.67 -3.12
CA MET A 50 -1.16 2.47 -1.79
C MET A 50 -0.20 2.94 -0.69
N ALA A 51 1.10 2.68 -0.82
CA ALA A 51 2.11 3.18 0.12
C ALA A 51 2.13 4.71 0.16
N ILE A 52 2.10 5.37 -1.01
CA ILE A 52 2.03 6.83 -1.11
C ILE A 52 0.76 7.39 -0.45
N TYR A 53 -0.39 6.75 -0.65
CA TYR A 53 -1.63 7.18 0.01
C TYR A 53 -1.55 7.04 1.53
N CYS A 54 -0.99 5.94 2.03
CA CYS A 54 -0.78 5.76 3.47
C CYS A 54 0.15 6.84 4.05
N GLU A 55 1.24 7.17 3.36
CA GLU A 55 2.14 8.24 3.77
C GLU A 55 1.44 9.60 3.79
N ALA A 56 0.67 9.92 2.75
CA ALA A 56 -0.08 11.17 2.69
C ALA A 56 -1.11 11.31 3.81
N ILE A 57 -1.82 10.23 4.14
CA ILE A 57 -2.76 10.19 5.26
C ILE A 57 -2.03 10.44 6.58
N ALA A 58 -0.94 9.72 6.83
CA ALA A 58 -0.15 9.88 8.05
C ALA A 58 0.36 11.33 8.22
N MET A 59 0.84 11.97 7.14
CA MET A 59 1.27 13.38 7.21
C MET A 59 0.13 14.32 7.58
N VAL A 60 -1.09 14.10 7.08
CA VAL A 60 -2.27 14.91 7.42
C VAL A 60 -2.65 14.71 8.88
N GLU A 61 -2.64 13.46 9.36
CA GLU A 61 -2.92 13.13 10.76
C GLU A 61 -1.90 13.77 11.70
N GLU A 62 -0.60 13.67 11.38
CA GLU A 62 0.48 14.30 12.14
C GLU A 62 0.34 15.83 12.18
N TYR A 63 0.00 16.46 11.04
CA TYR A 63 -0.25 17.90 10.99
C TYR A 63 -1.44 18.30 11.87
N GLN A 64 -2.56 17.59 11.76
CA GLN A 64 -3.75 17.85 12.57
C GLN A 64 -3.47 17.66 14.06
N GLN A 65 -2.67 16.67 14.43
CA GLN A 65 -2.23 16.45 15.81
C GLN A 65 -1.37 17.62 16.30
N ALA A 66 -0.39 18.07 15.52
CA ALA A 66 0.46 19.20 15.88
C ALA A 66 -0.34 20.50 16.09
N VAL A 67 -1.30 20.78 15.19
CA VAL A 67 -2.21 21.94 15.34
C VAL A 67 -3.07 21.81 16.60
N SER A 68 -3.61 20.62 16.86
CA SER A 68 -4.45 20.38 18.04
C SER A 68 -3.67 20.57 19.35
N VAL A 69 -2.43 20.04 19.42
CA VAL A 69 -1.54 20.21 20.58
C VAL A 69 -1.15 21.68 20.77
N ALA A 70 -0.83 22.39 19.68
CA ALA A 70 -0.51 23.82 19.75
C ALA A 70 -1.69 24.64 20.29
N ASN A 71 -2.91 24.34 19.84
CA ASN A 71 -4.13 25.00 20.34
C ASN A 71 -4.41 24.65 21.81
N LEU A 72 -4.14 23.41 22.24
CA LEU A 72 -4.27 23.01 23.65
C LEU A 72 -3.23 23.69 24.56
N GLY A 73 -2.02 23.91 24.05
CA GLY A 73 -0.96 24.67 24.72
C GLY A 73 -1.34 26.13 24.93
N GLY A 74 -1.88 26.79 23.89
CA GLY A 74 -2.32 28.19 23.98
C GLY A 74 -3.50 28.46 24.91
N ILE A 75 -4.37 27.47 25.16
CA ILE A 75 -5.47 27.58 26.14
C ILE A 75 -4.94 27.61 27.58
N ARG A 76 -3.84 26.90 27.88
CA ARG A 76 -3.28 26.84 29.23
C ARG A 76 -2.57 28.14 29.63
N ASP A 77 -1.98 28.85 28.67
CA ASP A 77 -1.29 30.12 28.93
C ASP A 77 -2.27 31.30 29.09
N THR A 78 -3.50 31.20 28.59
CA THR A 78 -4.53 32.26 28.72
C THR A 78 -5.47 32.08 29.91
N GLN A 79 -5.50 30.89 30.54
CA GLN A 79 -6.35 30.61 31.70
C GLN A 79 -5.61 30.67 33.05
N GLY A 80 -4.28 30.86 33.04
CA GLY A 80 -3.43 30.89 34.24
C GLY A 80 -3.03 32.27 34.78
N GLU A 81 -3.11 33.34 33.99
CA GLU A 81 -2.60 34.68 34.37
C GLU A 81 -3.71 35.73 34.47
N GLY A 82 -4.67 35.52 35.37
CA GLY A 82 -5.76 36.48 35.61
C GLY A 82 -6.40 36.44 37.00
N HIS A 83 -5.79 35.75 37.97
CA HIS A 83 -6.22 35.80 39.37
C HIS A 83 -5.13 36.44 40.24
N GLU A 84 -4.72 37.66 39.87
CA GLU A 84 -3.98 38.55 40.76
C GLU A 84 -4.98 39.45 41.49
N THR A 85 -4.96 39.28 42.81
CA THR A 85 -5.63 40.02 43.88
C THR A 85 -5.90 41.50 43.55
N LEU A 86 -7.16 41.84 43.31
CA LEU A 86 -7.61 43.24 43.26
C LEU A 86 -7.72 43.75 44.71
N GLY A 87 -6.64 44.36 45.20
CA GLY A 87 -6.65 45.12 46.44
C GLY A 87 -7.67 46.24 46.37
N THR A 88 -8.64 46.23 47.28
CA THR A 88 -9.55 47.35 47.50
C THR A 88 -8.76 48.54 48.04
N PRO A 89 -8.81 49.74 47.45
CA PRO A 89 -8.26 50.92 48.08
C PRO A 89 -9.18 51.32 49.24
N SER A 90 -8.63 51.33 50.45
CA SER A 90 -9.24 51.95 51.63
C SER A 90 -9.42 53.45 51.37
N THR A 91 -10.66 53.92 51.33
CA THR A 91 -10.97 55.34 51.50
C THR A 91 -11.23 55.61 52.97
N SER A 92 -10.61 56.68 53.45
CA SER A 92 -10.64 57.24 54.81
C SER A 92 -12.03 57.42 55.42
#